data_AF-A0A3D2JY95-F1
#
_entry.id   AF-A0A3D2JY95-F1
#
_cell.length_a   1.000
_cell.length_b   1.000
_cell.length_c   1.000
_cell.angle_alpha   90.00
_cell.angle_beta   90.00
_cell.angle_gamma   90.00
#
_symmetry.space_group_name_H-M   'P 1'
#
loop_
_entity.id
_entity.type
_entity.pdbx_description
1 polymer ?
#
loop_
_entity_poly.entity_id
_entity_poly.type
_entity_poly.pdbx_seq_one_letter_code
_entity_poly.pdbx_strand_id
1 'polypeptide(L)'
;TSGRRSGLGKFEEATEYHWRTAVAFLKTNDRAAAAARNAVIAHYVVRSPNHNKLMEFYTAASGFNGRGQKVDKPEEDTRYWAVVFSTILNRRAQIDADQRKRACAFWAVKMGNRFVEDDALRKAWIDAQLVVEKDADAWKARLDKQFATKAADIKRVLQWCEYYKPDPKKRADFFAEQSKPLLAAMKNDGRMSLMDQLRRPHGMHDEAQAVMRSVKTQGMPDEELVKYTQFVAHYETEETVLRYFARLKDQAMAGKGRFDYYVARSHRNNPNAEKALAEIPALLKNPKYAAGLSMRQAQLLQQVGRHEEAIKSYQAANVQPASTWGVTDCLVALKQYGKAVKTVQGLESVGGNTAAQAALKVADIYRISSQKGKEVTQLRLVLVRYPKSGQSSEAHNRLENYGVALTGGEAKAED
;
A
#
# COMPACT_ATOMS: atom_id res chain seq x y z
N THR A 1 18.82 26.09 -41.86
CA THR A 1 18.95 24.63 -42.08
C THR A 1 20.29 24.02 -41.66
N SER A 2 21.35 24.80 -41.38
CA SER A 2 22.68 24.28 -40.99
C SER A 2 22.77 23.73 -39.54
N GLY A 3 22.18 24.41 -38.55
CA GLY A 3 22.31 24.01 -37.12
C GLY A 3 21.64 22.70 -36.70
N ARG A 4 20.64 22.22 -37.46
CA ARG A 4 19.94 20.95 -37.13
C ARG A 4 20.75 19.71 -37.53
N ARG A 5 21.56 19.81 -38.61
CA ARG A 5 22.43 18.72 -39.09
C ARG A 5 23.68 18.55 -38.22
N SER A 6 24.29 19.64 -37.76
CA SER A 6 25.47 19.57 -36.86
C SER A 6 25.12 19.02 -35.48
N GLY A 7 23.92 19.32 -34.96
CA GLY A 7 23.42 18.72 -33.72
C GLY A 7 23.17 17.21 -33.84
N LEU A 8 22.57 16.77 -34.94
CA LEU A 8 22.31 15.35 -35.20
C LEU A 8 23.59 14.50 -35.27
N GLY A 9 24.65 15.01 -35.92
CA GLY A 9 25.95 14.31 -36.00
C GLY A 9 26.57 14.05 -34.63
N LYS A 10 26.56 15.06 -33.73
CA LYS A 10 27.05 14.91 -32.36
C LYS A 10 26.26 13.89 -31.53
N PHE A 11 24.96 13.77 -31.75
CA PHE A 11 24.13 12.78 -31.06
C PHE A 11 24.37 11.36 -31.57
N GLU A 12 24.70 11.18 -32.85
CA GLU A 12 25.02 9.86 -33.40
C GLU A 12 26.37 9.36 -32.86
N GLU A 13 27.41 10.20 -32.87
CA GLU A 13 28.73 9.88 -32.28
C GLU A 13 28.63 9.50 -30.80
N ALA A 14 27.86 10.28 -30.01
CA ALA A 14 27.60 9.96 -28.62
C ALA A 14 26.82 8.64 -28.44
N THR A 15 25.90 8.34 -29.36
CA THR A 15 25.13 7.08 -29.33
C THR A 15 26.01 5.88 -29.66
N GLU A 16 26.93 6.00 -30.62
CA GLU A 16 27.90 4.95 -30.93
C GLU A 16 28.84 4.67 -29.74
N TYR A 17 29.28 5.72 -29.03
CA TYR A 17 30.06 5.54 -27.80
C TYR A 17 29.27 4.76 -26.74
N HIS A 18 28.00 5.12 -26.51
CA HIS A 18 27.12 4.40 -25.59
C HIS A 18 26.84 2.96 -26.06
N TRP A 19 26.72 2.72 -27.36
CA TRP A 19 26.60 1.37 -27.91
C TRP A 19 27.80 0.52 -27.52
N ARG A 20 29.02 0.99 -27.82
CA ARG A 20 30.25 0.25 -27.50
C ARG A 20 30.36 0.00 -26.00
N THR A 21 30.03 1.00 -25.18
CA THR A 21 30.01 0.89 -23.72
C THR A 21 29.02 -0.18 -23.24
N ALA A 22 27.80 -0.19 -23.78
CA ALA A 22 26.77 -1.16 -23.40
C ALA A 22 27.18 -2.61 -23.71
N VAL A 23 27.85 -2.84 -24.83
CA VAL A 23 28.30 -4.17 -25.27
C VAL A 23 29.58 -4.60 -24.52
N ALA A 24 30.58 -3.72 -24.42
CA ALA A 24 31.87 -4.05 -23.80
C ALA A 24 31.75 -4.33 -22.29
N PHE A 25 30.90 -3.58 -21.59
CA PHE A 25 30.73 -3.72 -20.14
C PHE A 25 29.62 -4.70 -19.73
N LEU A 26 29.00 -5.40 -20.69
CA LEU A 26 27.86 -6.28 -20.46
C LEU A 26 28.06 -7.28 -19.30
N LYS A 27 29.28 -7.83 -19.17
CA LYS A 27 29.63 -8.85 -18.16
C LYS A 27 30.47 -8.32 -17.00
N THR A 28 30.98 -7.09 -17.11
CA THR A 28 32.03 -6.56 -16.21
C THR A 28 31.59 -5.35 -15.42
N ASN A 29 30.57 -4.59 -15.89
CA ASN A 29 29.99 -3.46 -15.16
C ASN A 29 28.54 -3.21 -15.61
N ASP A 30 27.59 -3.91 -14.98
CA ASP A 30 26.18 -3.85 -15.38
C ASP A 30 25.57 -2.44 -15.21
N ARG A 31 25.99 -1.67 -14.20
CA ARG A 31 25.47 -0.31 -14.00
C ARG A 31 25.85 0.62 -15.15
N ALA A 32 27.11 0.62 -15.57
CA ALA A 32 27.58 1.41 -16.71
C ALA A 32 26.91 0.95 -18.01
N ALA A 33 26.81 -0.38 -18.21
CA ALA A 33 26.17 -0.95 -19.38
C ALA A 33 24.68 -0.60 -19.45
N ALA A 34 23.95 -0.65 -18.32
CA ALA A 34 22.53 -0.29 -18.24
C ALA A 34 22.27 1.19 -18.57
N ALA A 35 23.10 2.10 -18.04
CA ALA A 35 23.00 3.52 -18.37
C ALA A 35 23.22 3.77 -19.87
N ALA A 36 24.23 3.12 -20.44
CA ALA A 36 24.54 3.22 -21.86
C ALA A 36 23.43 2.60 -22.75
N ARG A 37 22.87 1.43 -22.37
CA ARG A 37 21.69 0.84 -23.05
C ARG A 37 20.52 1.81 -23.08
N ASN A 38 20.19 2.43 -21.95
CA ASN A 38 19.09 3.40 -21.86
C ASN A 38 19.29 4.62 -22.76
N ALA A 39 20.55 5.08 -22.94
CA ALA A 39 20.89 6.18 -23.83
C ALA A 39 20.70 5.80 -25.31
N VAL A 40 21.19 4.62 -25.72
CA VAL A 40 21.01 4.10 -27.09
C VAL A 40 19.52 3.90 -27.42
N ILE A 41 18.76 3.28 -26.50
CA ILE A 41 17.32 3.09 -26.65
C ILE A 41 16.62 4.45 -26.79
N ALA A 42 16.92 5.42 -25.93
CA ALA A 42 16.34 6.75 -26.02
C ALA A 42 16.61 7.42 -27.38
N HIS A 43 17.82 7.26 -27.91
CA HIS A 43 18.17 7.83 -29.21
C HIS A 43 17.40 7.16 -30.36
N TYR A 44 17.52 5.84 -30.52
CA TYR A 44 16.92 5.14 -31.66
C TYR A 44 15.42 4.87 -31.54
N VAL A 45 14.83 5.04 -30.36
CA VAL A 45 13.37 4.93 -30.18
C VAL A 45 12.69 6.30 -30.28
N VAL A 46 13.28 7.35 -29.69
CA VAL A 46 12.63 8.66 -29.56
C VAL A 46 13.29 9.72 -30.43
N ARG A 47 14.60 9.91 -30.31
CA ARG A 47 15.29 11.07 -30.90
C ARG A 47 15.38 10.97 -32.41
N SER A 48 15.87 9.84 -32.89
CA SER A 48 16.05 9.49 -34.30
C SER A 48 15.54 8.06 -34.51
N PRO A 49 14.20 7.86 -34.60
CA PRO A 49 13.60 6.54 -34.71
C PRO A 49 14.23 5.71 -35.84
N ASN A 50 14.87 4.59 -35.49
CA ASN A 50 15.55 3.71 -36.44
C ASN A 50 15.39 2.24 -36.06
N HIS A 51 14.52 1.53 -36.77
CA HIS A 51 14.20 0.13 -36.50
C HIS A 51 15.42 -0.78 -36.66
N ASN A 52 16.14 -0.67 -37.78
CA ASN A 52 17.24 -1.57 -38.11
C ASN A 52 18.40 -1.42 -37.11
N LYS A 53 18.80 -0.19 -36.81
CA LYS A 53 19.84 0.07 -35.80
C LYS A 53 19.45 -0.40 -34.41
N LEU A 54 18.18 -0.26 -34.05
CA LEU A 54 17.71 -0.74 -32.75
C LEU A 54 17.69 -2.29 -32.67
N MET A 55 17.37 -3.00 -33.76
CA MET A 55 17.45 -4.47 -33.82
C MET A 55 18.90 -4.97 -33.76
N GLU A 56 19.80 -4.34 -34.51
CA GLU A 56 21.25 -4.59 -34.42
C GLU A 56 21.74 -4.42 -32.98
N PHE A 57 21.30 -3.34 -32.30
CA PHE A 57 21.67 -3.08 -30.91
C PHE A 57 21.12 -4.13 -29.95
N TYR A 58 19.84 -4.48 -30.10
CA TYR A 58 19.20 -5.49 -29.26
C TYR A 58 19.97 -6.81 -29.29
N THR A 59 20.41 -7.23 -30.47
CA THR A 59 21.20 -8.44 -30.67
C THR A 59 22.58 -8.30 -30.04
N ALA A 60 23.30 -7.21 -30.35
CA ALA A 60 24.65 -6.98 -29.84
C ALA A 60 24.71 -6.85 -28.31
N ALA A 61 23.71 -6.21 -27.71
CA ALA A 61 23.61 -6.01 -26.27
C ALA A 61 22.99 -7.21 -25.52
N SER A 62 22.67 -8.31 -26.21
CA SER A 62 22.00 -9.49 -25.64
C SER A 62 20.66 -9.17 -24.97
N GLY A 63 19.85 -8.36 -25.65
CA GLY A 63 18.58 -7.80 -25.20
C GLY A 63 18.73 -6.45 -24.49
N PHE A 64 17.62 -5.70 -24.36
CA PHE A 64 17.65 -4.39 -23.70
C PHE A 64 17.95 -4.45 -22.20
N ASN A 65 17.77 -5.60 -21.56
CA ASN A 65 18.12 -5.82 -20.16
C ASN A 65 19.54 -6.39 -19.96
N GLY A 66 20.26 -6.73 -21.04
CA GLY A 66 21.61 -7.29 -20.98
C GLY A 66 21.72 -8.71 -20.42
N ARG A 67 20.61 -9.45 -20.28
CA ARG A 67 20.59 -10.77 -19.60
C ARG A 67 20.81 -11.97 -20.53
N GLY A 68 21.59 -11.81 -21.59
CA GLY A 68 22.00 -12.96 -22.42
C GLY A 68 20.91 -13.50 -23.35
N GLN A 69 19.99 -12.65 -23.82
CA GLN A 69 18.92 -13.09 -24.72
C GLN A 69 19.50 -13.37 -26.12
N LYS A 70 19.46 -14.64 -26.56
CA LYS A 70 19.77 -15.02 -27.95
C LYS A 70 18.48 -14.95 -28.77
N VAL A 71 18.38 -13.96 -29.64
CA VAL A 71 17.21 -13.73 -30.48
C VAL A 71 17.70 -13.33 -31.86
N ASP A 72 17.48 -14.20 -32.84
CA ASP A 72 17.94 -13.97 -34.22
C ASP A 72 17.00 -13.02 -34.99
N LYS A 73 15.80 -12.77 -34.45
CA LYS A 73 14.77 -11.89 -35.01
C LYS A 73 14.13 -11.00 -33.95
N PRO A 74 14.78 -9.88 -33.56
CA PRO A 74 14.27 -8.99 -32.51
C PRO A 74 12.84 -8.49 -32.77
N GLU A 75 12.43 -8.32 -34.01
CA GLU A 75 11.09 -7.88 -34.43
C GLU A 75 9.97 -8.89 -34.15
N GLU A 76 10.31 -10.16 -33.90
CA GLU A 76 9.38 -11.23 -33.49
C GLU A 76 9.36 -11.39 -31.95
N ASP A 77 10.17 -10.64 -31.20
CA ASP A 77 10.24 -10.71 -29.74
C ASP A 77 9.33 -9.67 -29.06
N THR A 78 8.41 -10.13 -28.20
CA THR A 78 7.50 -9.24 -27.46
C THR A 78 8.25 -8.27 -26.54
N ARG A 79 9.41 -8.68 -26.01
CA ARG A 79 10.23 -7.88 -25.08
C ARG A 79 10.85 -6.67 -25.79
N TYR A 80 11.21 -6.82 -27.07
CA TYR A 80 11.69 -5.72 -27.90
C TYR A 80 10.61 -4.64 -28.01
N TRP A 81 9.40 -5.03 -28.41
CA TRP A 81 8.28 -4.10 -28.61
C TRP A 81 7.79 -3.48 -27.31
N ALA A 82 7.78 -4.23 -26.21
CA ALA A 82 7.42 -3.70 -24.90
C ALA A 82 8.33 -2.54 -24.48
N VAL A 83 9.64 -2.64 -24.72
CA VAL A 83 10.59 -1.56 -24.42
C VAL A 83 10.42 -0.39 -25.39
N VAL A 84 10.22 -0.64 -26.68
CA VAL A 84 9.95 0.42 -27.67
C VAL A 84 8.75 1.27 -27.25
N PHE A 85 7.59 0.65 -27.01
CA PHE A 85 6.39 1.39 -26.66
C PHE A 85 6.45 2.01 -25.26
N SER A 86 6.98 1.31 -24.26
CA SER A 86 7.13 1.90 -22.92
C SER A 86 8.06 3.13 -22.94
N THR A 87 9.12 3.11 -23.76
CA THR A 87 10.04 4.24 -23.89
C THR A 87 9.35 5.48 -24.48
N ILE A 88 8.53 5.33 -25.53
CA ILE A 88 7.83 6.49 -26.15
C ILE A 88 6.59 6.94 -25.35
N LEU A 89 5.88 6.02 -24.69
CA LEU A 89 4.63 6.33 -23.99
C LEU A 89 4.87 6.89 -22.59
N ASN A 90 5.85 6.37 -21.84
CA ASN A 90 6.05 6.73 -20.43
C ASN A 90 6.90 7.99 -20.22
N ARG A 91 7.66 8.43 -21.22
CA ARG A 91 8.56 9.60 -21.13
C ARG A 91 7.88 10.93 -21.48
N ARG A 92 6.56 11.07 -21.24
CA ARG A 92 5.77 12.24 -21.65
C ARG A 92 6.33 13.59 -21.18
N ALA A 93 6.92 13.64 -19.98
CA ALA A 93 7.49 14.87 -19.41
C ALA A 93 8.92 15.19 -19.91
N GLN A 94 9.57 14.25 -20.58
CA GLN A 94 11.00 14.34 -20.97
C GLN A 94 11.21 14.49 -22.47
N ILE A 95 10.14 14.46 -23.26
CA ILE A 95 10.18 14.47 -24.73
C ILE A 95 9.23 15.56 -25.22
N ASP A 96 9.70 16.33 -26.20
CA ASP A 96 8.88 17.27 -26.96
C ASP A 96 7.65 16.57 -27.59
N ALA A 97 6.52 17.28 -27.65
CA ALA A 97 5.24 16.71 -28.10
C ALA A 97 5.29 16.28 -29.58
N ASP A 98 5.93 17.07 -30.45
CA ASP A 98 6.06 16.75 -31.87
C ASP A 98 7.04 15.59 -32.09
N GLN A 99 8.14 15.56 -31.34
CA GLN A 99 9.05 14.43 -31.34
C GLN A 99 8.36 13.13 -30.90
N ARG A 100 7.57 13.18 -29.82
CA ARG A 100 6.78 12.04 -29.35
C ARG A 100 5.77 11.60 -30.40
N LYS A 101 5.07 12.52 -31.05
CA LYS A 101 4.12 12.22 -32.14
C LYS A 101 4.81 11.52 -33.31
N ARG A 102 5.96 12.03 -33.78
CA ARG A 102 6.74 11.42 -34.87
C ARG A 102 7.22 10.01 -34.52
N ALA A 103 7.74 9.82 -33.30
CA ALA A 103 8.18 8.51 -32.83
C ALA A 103 7.01 7.51 -32.75
N CYS A 104 5.87 7.92 -32.19
CA CYS A 104 4.67 7.08 -32.13
C CYS A 104 4.18 6.69 -33.53
N ALA A 105 4.14 7.63 -34.48
CA ALA A 105 3.75 7.34 -35.85
C ALA A 105 4.70 6.32 -36.52
N PHE A 106 6.01 6.53 -36.38
CA PHE A 106 7.01 5.62 -36.93
C PHE A 106 6.86 4.20 -36.37
N TRP A 107 6.78 4.05 -35.05
CA TRP A 107 6.74 2.75 -34.40
C TRP A 107 5.39 2.03 -34.56
N ALA A 108 4.28 2.76 -34.60
CA ALA A 108 2.97 2.18 -34.89
C ALA A 108 2.93 1.54 -36.29
N VAL A 109 3.53 2.21 -37.30
CA VAL A 109 3.65 1.66 -38.66
C VAL A 109 4.59 0.46 -38.69
N LYS A 110 5.75 0.53 -38.00
CA LYS A 110 6.73 -0.58 -37.99
C LYS A 110 6.19 -1.85 -37.33
N MET A 111 5.46 -1.74 -36.21
CA MET A 111 4.86 -2.90 -35.56
C MET A 111 3.77 -3.52 -36.45
N GLY A 112 2.89 -2.68 -37.02
CA GLY A 112 1.78 -3.12 -37.86
C GLY A 112 0.84 -4.08 -37.13
N ASN A 113 0.52 -5.20 -37.78
CA ASN A 113 -0.40 -6.22 -37.25
C ASN A 113 0.30 -7.37 -36.51
N ARG A 114 1.55 -7.18 -36.06
CA ARG A 114 2.22 -8.19 -35.24
C ARG A 114 1.56 -8.33 -33.87
N PHE A 115 1.74 -9.50 -33.26
CA PHE A 115 1.28 -9.83 -31.90
C PHE A 115 -0.22 -9.58 -31.69
N VAL A 116 -1.06 -9.98 -32.63
CA VAL A 116 -2.54 -9.79 -32.56
C VAL A 116 -3.12 -10.38 -31.27
N GLU A 117 -2.51 -11.46 -30.77
CA GLU A 117 -2.89 -12.14 -29.54
C GLU A 117 -2.25 -11.55 -28.27
N ASP A 118 -1.35 -10.56 -28.34
CA ASP A 118 -0.74 -9.95 -27.15
C ASP A 118 -1.45 -8.66 -26.76
N ASP A 119 -2.40 -8.76 -25.84
CA ASP A 119 -3.25 -7.64 -25.46
C ASP A 119 -2.47 -6.44 -24.88
N ALA A 120 -1.37 -6.70 -24.17
CA ALA A 120 -0.55 -5.62 -23.59
C ALA A 120 0.20 -4.84 -24.68
N LEU A 121 0.79 -5.55 -25.65
CA LEU A 121 1.44 -4.90 -26.79
C LEU A 121 0.43 -4.22 -27.71
N ARG A 122 -0.72 -4.84 -27.96
CA ARG A 122 -1.79 -4.24 -28.77
C ARG A 122 -2.34 -2.99 -28.11
N LYS A 123 -2.53 -2.98 -26.78
CA LYS A 123 -2.89 -1.75 -26.03
C LYS A 123 -1.85 -0.65 -26.24
N ALA A 124 -0.56 -0.96 -26.10
CA ALA A 124 0.50 0.03 -26.26
C ALA A 124 0.58 0.58 -27.69
N TRP A 125 0.33 -0.27 -28.70
CA TRP A 125 0.21 0.14 -30.09
C TRP A 125 -1.00 1.05 -30.33
N ILE A 126 -2.17 0.71 -29.78
CA ILE A 126 -3.38 1.53 -29.86
C ILE A 126 -3.17 2.89 -29.16
N ASP A 127 -2.47 2.92 -28.02
CA ASP A 127 -2.10 4.18 -27.35
C ASP A 127 -1.16 5.04 -28.17
N ALA A 128 -0.19 4.43 -28.87
CA ALA A 128 0.69 5.15 -29.78
C ALA A 128 -0.11 5.77 -30.94
N GLN A 129 -1.12 5.07 -31.47
CA GLN A 129 -2.02 5.63 -32.49
C GLN A 129 -2.84 6.80 -31.95
N LEU A 130 -3.36 6.71 -30.72
CA LEU A 130 -4.08 7.81 -30.07
C LEU A 130 -3.22 9.08 -29.95
N VAL A 131 -1.91 8.95 -29.67
CA VAL A 131 -1.00 10.10 -29.65
C VAL A 131 -0.90 10.81 -31.01
N VAL A 132 -1.00 10.05 -32.11
CA VAL A 132 -0.88 10.55 -33.48
C VAL A 132 -2.18 11.16 -33.97
N GLU A 133 -3.27 10.42 -33.80
CA GLU A 133 -4.60 10.71 -34.34
C GLU A 133 -5.38 11.68 -33.47
N LYS A 134 -5.15 11.66 -32.14
CA LYS A 134 -5.93 12.39 -31.13
C LYS A 134 -7.43 12.09 -31.18
N ASP A 135 -7.79 10.91 -31.65
CA ASP A 135 -9.17 10.44 -31.77
C ASP A 135 -9.47 9.40 -30.68
N ALA A 136 -10.24 9.82 -29.67
CA ALA A 136 -10.60 8.98 -28.54
C ALA A 136 -11.64 7.91 -28.90
N ASP A 137 -12.47 8.14 -29.92
CA ASP A 137 -13.51 7.20 -30.35
C ASP A 137 -12.89 6.09 -31.21
N ALA A 138 -11.98 6.44 -32.12
CA ALA A 138 -11.18 5.46 -32.86
C ALA A 138 -10.28 4.62 -31.93
N TRP A 139 -9.71 5.24 -30.88
CA TRP A 139 -8.97 4.50 -29.85
C TRP A 139 -9.86 3.48 -29.13
N LYS A 140 -11.06 3.89 -28.72
CA LYS A 140 -12.04 2.99 -28.08
C LYS A 140 -12.42 1.84 -29.00
N ALA A 141 -12.81 2.15 -30.25
CA ALA A 141 -13.22 1.15 -31.22
C ALA A 141 -12.13 0.09 -31.47
N ARG A 142 -10.84 0.48 -31.46
CA ARG A 142 -9.72 -0.47 -31.55
C ARG A 142 -9.56 -1.33 -30.31
N LEU A 143 -9.75 -0.78 -29.11
CA LEU A 143 -9.71 -1.55 -27.88
C LEU A 143 -10.85 -2.54 -27.77
N ASP A 144 -12.06 -2.14 -28.15
CA ASP A 144 -13.23 -3.01 -28.16
C ASP A 144 -13.05 -4.13 -29.21
N LYS A 145 -12.51 -3.80 -30.39
CA LYS A 145 -12.13 -4.79 -31.40
C LYS A 145 -11.07 -5.76 -30.88
N GLN A 146 -10.05 -5.27 -30.16
CA GLN A 146 -9.02 -6.13 -29.56
C GLN A 146 -9.60 -7.02 -28.47
N PHE A 147 -10.52 -6.50 -27.64
CA PHE A 147 -11.19 -7.30 -26.61
C PHE A 147 -11.93 -8.49 -27.22
N ALA A 148 -12.67 -8.24 -28.29
CA ALA A 148 -13.51 -9.22 -28.99
C ALA A 148 -12.73 -10.33 -29.74
N THR A 149 -11.40 -10.24 -29.85
CA THR A 149 -10.58 -11.30 -30.48
C THR A 149 -10.57 -12.61 -29.70
N LYS A 150 -10.88 -12.55 -28.39
CA LYS A 150 -10.86 -13.70 -27.48
C LYS A 150 -12.12 -13.72 -26.64
N ALA A 151 -12.45 -14.90 -26.12
CA ALA A 151 -13.54 -15.05 -25.16
C ALA A 151 -13.31 -14.16 -23.94
N ALA A 152 -14.40 -13.55 -23.45
CA ALA A 152 -14.37 -12.74 -22.24
C ALA A 152 -14.32 -13.64 -21.00
N ASP A 153 -13.43 -13.30 -20.08
CA ASP A 153 -13.46 -13.76 -18.69
C ASP A 153 -13.32 -12.56 -17.75
N ILE A 154 -13.58 -12.75 -16.46
CA ILE A 154 -13.57 -11.66 -15.49
C ILE A 154 -12.18 -11.01 -15.38
N LYS A 155 -11.10 -11.78 -15.49
CA LYS A 155 -9.74 -11.25 -15.42
C LYS A 155 -9.47 -10.31 -16.61
N ARG A 156 -9.89 -10.71 -17.80
CA ARG A 156 -9.81 -9.91 -19.03
C ARG A 156 -10.66 -8.65 -18.93
N VAL A 157 -11.89 -8.76 -18.41
CA VAL A 157 -12.76 -7.60 -18.18
C VAL A 157 -12.08 -6.59 -17.24
N LEU A 158 -11.56 -7.05 -16.09
CA LEU A 158 -10.87 -6.18 -15.13
C LEU A 158 -9.60 -5.54 -15.72
N GLN A 159 -8.86 -6.26 -16.56
CA GLN A 159 -7.71 -5.71 -17.28
C GLN A 159 -8.11 -4.55 -18.21
N TRP A 160 -9.22 -4.67 -18.94
CA TRP A 160 -9.73 -3.58 -19.75
C TRP A 160 -10.29 -2.43 -18.93
N CYS A 161 -10.90 -2.72 -17.78
CA CYS A 161 -11.28 -1.67 -16.84
C CYS A 161 -10.08 -0.83 -16.39
N GLU A 162 -8.90 -1.45 -16.18
CA GLU A 162 -7.66 -0.69 -15.92
C GLU A 162 -7.22 0.14 -17.13
N TYR A 163 -7.41 -0.34 -18.35
CA TYR A 163 -7.13 0.43 -19.57
C TYR A 163 -8.05 1.66 -19.71
N TYR A 164 -9.31 1.54 -19.28
CA TYR A 164 -10.27 2.63 -19.25
C TYR A 164 -10.19 3.50 -17.99
N LYS A 165 -9.27 3.23 -17.04
CA LYS A 165 -9.13 3.99 -15.78
C LYS A 165 -9.09 5.52 -15.92
N PRO A 166 -8.46 6.12 -16.96
CA PRO A 166 -8.51 7.57 -17.15
C PRO A 166 -9.91 8.14 -17.43
N ASP A 167 -10.86 7.31 -17.84
CA ASP A 167 -12.27 7.66 -18.12
C ASP A 167 -13.21 6.78 -17.28
N PRO A 168 -13.55 7.22 -16.05
CA PRO A 168 -14.36 6.42 -15.13
C PRO A 168 -15.72 6.02 -15.69
N LYS A 169 -16.34 6.87 -16.53
CA LYS A 169 -17.63 6.58 -17.15
C LYS A 169 -17.50 5.43 -18.14
N LYS A 170 -16.54 5.51 -19.08
CA LYS A 170 -16.29 4.41 -20.04
C LYS A 170 -15.92 3.11 -19.33
N ARG A 171 -15.14 3.20 -18.24
CA ARG A 171 -14.78 2.04 -17.43
C ARG A 171 -16.01 1.36 -16.83
N ALA A 172 -16.92 2.14 -16.25
CA ALA A 172 -18.17 1.64 -15.67
C ALA A 172 -19.09 1.04 -16.74
N ASP A 173 -19.29 1.74 -17.85
CA ASP A 173 -20.12 1.28 -18.98
C ASP A 173 -19.59 -0.06 -19.52
N PHE A 174 -18.27 -0.15 -19.76
CA PHE A 174 -17.63 -1.38 -20.23
C PHE A 174 -17.79 -2.53 -19.23
N PHE A 175 -17.56 -2.28 -17.94
CA PHE A 175 -17.75 -3.31 -16.92
C PHE A 175 -19.19 -3.81 -16.90
N ALA A 176 -20.17 -2.90 -16.91
CA ALA A 176 -21.59 -3.26 -16.88
C ALA A 176 -22.00 -4.12 -18.09
N GLU A 177 -21.50 -3.76 -19.29
CA GLU A 177 -21.79 -4.49 -20.52
C GLU A 177 -21.15 -5.89 -20.53
N GLN A 178 -19.84 -5.96 -20.27
CA GLN A 178 -19.07 -7.19 -20.46
C GLN A 178 -19.18 -8.16 -19.28
N SER A 179 -19.43 -7.66 -18.06
CA SER A 179 -19.55 -8.53 -16.87
C SER A 179 -20.91 -9.20 -16.75
N LYS A 180 -21.98 -8.65 -17.33
CA LYS A 180 -23.36 -9.17 -17.18
C LYS A 180 -23.51 -10.68 -17.46
N PRO A 181 -23.07 -11.23 -18.61
CA PRO A 181 -23.18 -12.67 -18.87
C PRO A 181 -22.31 -13.50 -17.92
N LEU A 182 -21.14 -12.98 -17.54
CA LEU A 182 -20.20 -13.66 -16.64
C LEU A 182 -20.75 -13.73 -15.22
N LEU A 183 -21.36 -12.64 -14.73
CA LEU A 183 -22.00 -12.56 -13.43
C LEU A 183 -23.23 -13.46 -13.34
N ALA A 184 -23.98 -13.65 -14.43
CA ALA A 184 -25.14 -14.53 -14.44
C ALA A 184 -24.75 -16.00 -14.16
N ALA A 185 -23.67 -16.47 -14.75
CA ALA A 185 -23.14 -17.83 -14.55
C ALA A 185 -22.31 -18.00 -13.27
N MET A 186 -21.93 -16.89 -12.61
CA MET A 186 -21.04 -16.92 -11.46
C MET A 186 -21.70 -17.54 -10.21
N LYS A 187 -20.92 -18.23 -9.39
CA LYS A 187 -21.32 -18.68 -8.05
C LYS A 187 -21.02 -17.60 -6.99
N ASN A 188 -21.56 -17.76 -5.78
CA ASN A 188 -21.42 -16.75 -4.72
C ASN A 188 -19.96 -16.52 -4.29
N ASP A 189 -19.16 -17.57 -4.18
CA ASP A 189 -17.71 -17.50 -3.92
C ASP A 189 -16.99 -16.63 -4.94
N GLY A 190 -17.28 -16.83 -6.23
CA GLY A 190 -16.76 -16.01 -7.32
C GLY A 190 -17.21 -14.54 -7.19
N ARG A 191 -18.47 -14.30 -6.85
CA ARG A 191 -18.99 -12.92 -6.65
C ARG A 191 -18.33 -12.24 -5.45
N MET A 192 -18.12 -12.98 -4.35
CA MET A 192 -17.42 -12.49 -3.17
C MET A 192 -15.95 -12.16 -3.47
N SER A 193 -15.26 -12.99 -4.25
CA SER A 193 -13.91 -12.66 -4.71
C SER A 193 -13.89 -11.43 -5.62
N LEU A 194 -14.90 -11.27 -6.49
CA LEU A 194 -14.96 -10.16 -7.43
C LEU A 194 -15.29 -8.83 -6.75
N MET A 195 -16.23 -8.80 -5.80
CA MET A 195 -16.54 -7.58 -5.04
C MET A 195 -15.30 -7.04 -4.31
N ASP A 196 -14.46 -7.94 -3.75
CA ASP A 196 -13.21 -7.58 -3.10
C ASP A 196 -12.21 -6.99 -4.10
N GLN A 197 -11.99 -7.65 -5.24
CA GLN A 197 -11.10 -7.16 -6.29
C GLN A 197 -11.52 -5.78 -6.84
N LEU A 198 -12.82 -5.61 -7.09
CA LEU A 198 -13.38 -4.35 -7.57
C LEU A 198 -13.12 -3.23 -6.57
N ARG A 199 -13.36 -3.46 -5.27
CA ARG A 199 -13.04 -2.49 -4.23
C ARG A 199 -11.54 -2.23 -4.12
N ARG A 200 -10.73 -3.29 -4.05
CA ARG A 200 -9.26 -3.24 -3.97
C ARG A 200 -8.66 -4.41 -4.76
N PRO A 201 -7.78 -4.17 -5.75
CA PRO A 201 -7.03 -2.93 -5.98
C PRO A 201 -7.70 -1.91 -6.92
N HIS A 202 -8.84 -2.24 -7.55
CA HIS A 202 -9.35 -1.47 -8.70
C HIS A 202 -10.05 -0.15 -8.34
N GLY A 203 -10.50 0.03 -7.09
CA GLY A 203 -11.19 1.24 -6.65
C GLY A 203 -12.53 1.49 -7.37
N MET A 204 -13.16 0.42 -7.85
CA MET A 204 -14.45 0.40 -8.56
C MET A 204 -15.57 0.15 -7.53
N HIS A 205 -15.83 1.17 -6.70
CA HIS A 205 -16.70 1.04 -5.53
C HIS A 205 -18.18 0.84 -5.88
N ASP A 206 -18.66 1.42 -6.97
CA ASP A 206 -20.07 1.30 -7.39
C ASP A 206 -20.33 -0.07 -8.00
N GLU A 207 -19.38 -0.56 -8.80
CA GLU A 207 -19.41 -1.90 -9.40
C GLU A 207 -19.27 -2.98 -8.32
N ALA A 208 -18.41 -2.75 -7.32
CA ALA A 208 -18.31 -3.59 -6.12
C ALA A 208 -19.67 -3.70 -5.38
N GLN A 209 -20.38 -2.59 -5.19
CA GLN A 209 -21.72 -2.58 -4.58
C GLN A 209 -22.77 -3.25 -5.48
N ALA A 210 -22.69 -3.08 -6.80
CA ALA A 210 -23.58 -3.76 -7.73
C ALA A 210 -23.41 -5.28 -7.67
N VAL A 211 -22.16 -5.77 -7.63
CA VAL A 211 -21.86 -7.21 -7.44
C VAL A 211 -22.32 -7.67 -6.06
N MET A 212 -22.06 -6.91 -5.00
CA MET A 212 -22.53 -7.20 -3.64
C MET A 212 -24.04 -7.45 -3.59
N ARG A 213 -24.84 -6.58 -4.20
CA ARG A 213 -26.31 -6.73 -4.26
C ARG A 213 -26.79 -7.96 -5.04
N SER A 214 -25.94 -8.54 -5.88
CA SER A 214 -26.25 -9.77 -6.63
C SER A 214 -25.94 -11.06 -5.87
N VAL A 215 -25.27 -10.98 -4.71
CA VAL A 215 -24.93 -12.15 -3.89
C VAL A 215 -26.17 -12.68 -3.19
N LYS A 216 -26.50 -13.96 -3.42
CA LYS A 216 -27.62 -14.63 -2.75
C LYS A 216 -27.19 -15.10 -1.38
N THR A 217 -27.67 -14.46 -0.32
CA THR A 217 -27.27 -14.81 1.06
C THR A 217 -28.14 -15.88 1.71
N GLN A 218 -29.27 -16.26 1.12
CA GLN A 218 -30.16 -17.28 1.68
C GLN A 218 -29.49 -18.66 1.66
N GLY A 219 -29.45 -19.33 2.81
CA GLY A 219 -28.80 -20.64 2.96
C GLY A 219 -27.27 -20.59 2.96
N MET A 220 -26.67 -19.40 2.96
CA MET A 220 -25.22 -19.23 3.05
C MET A 220 -24.70 -19.75 4.41
N PRO A 221 -23.59 -20.51 4.46
CA PRO A 221 -22.95 -20.91 5.71
C PRO A 221 -22.53 -19.70 6.54
N ASP A 222 -22.54 -19.84 7.86
CA ASP A 222 -22.23 -18.73 8.78
C ASP A 222 -20.88 -18.06 8.48
N GLU A 223 -19.85 -18.84 8.18
CA GLU A 223 -18.52 -18.32 7.86
C GLU A 223 -18.49 -17.45 6.59
N GLU A 224 -19.24 -17.86 5.56
CA GLU A 224 -19.39 -17.07 4.33
C GLU A 224 -20.24 -15.83 4.57
N LEU A 225 -21.29 -15.96 5.38
CA LEU A 225 -22.16 -14.84 5.71
C LEU A 225 -21.41 -13.78 6.52
N VAL A 226 -20.49 -14.17 7.41
CA VAL A 226 -19.59 -13.22 8.10
C VAL A 226 -18.71 -12.49 7.11
N LYS A 227 -18.05 -13.19 6.17
CA LYS A 227 -17.19 -12.55 5.15
C LYS A 227 -17.99 -11.55 4.30
N TYR A 228 -19.18 -11.95 3.84
CA TYR A 228 -20.08 -11.07 3.12
C TYR A 228 -20.49 -9.86 3.97
N THR A 229 -20.85 -10.07 5.24
CA THR A 229 -21.28 -9.00 6.15
C THR A 229 -20.16 -7.99 6.43
N GLN A 230 -18.92 -8.46 6.57
CA GLN A 230 -17.75 -7.60 6.72
C GLN A 230 -17.55 -6.69 5.50
N PHE A 231 -17.79 -7.22 4.30
CA PHE A 231 -17.77 -6.42 3.07
C PHE A 231 -18.91 -5.39 3.04
N VAL A 232 -20.14 -5.84 3.31
CA VAL A 232 -21.35 -5.01 3.39
C VAL A 232 -21.13 -3.80 4.31
N ALA A 233 -20.44 -4.00 5.42
CA ALA A 233 -20.16 -2.95 6.39
C ALA A 233 -19.35 -1.77 5.84
N HIS A 234 -18.71 -1.89 4.67
CA HIS A 234 -18.05 -0.77 4.01
C HIS A 234 -19.02 0.21 3.33
N TYR A 235 -20.26 -0.19 3.07
CA TYR A 235 -21.19 0.54 2.22
C TYR A 235 -22.57 0.74 2.86
N GLU A 236 -23.03 -0.25 3.63
CA GLU A 236 -24.37 -0.24 4.19
C GLU A 236 -24.40 0.29 5.63
N THR A 237 -25.60 0.62 6.09
CA THR A 237 -25.85 1.14 7.44
C THR A 237 -25.61 0.08 8.52
N GLU A 238 -25.43 0.53 9.77
CA GLU A 238 -25.32 -0.37 10.93
C GLU A 238 -26.52 -1.33 11.00
N GLU A 239 -27.74 -0.83 10.81
CA GLU A 239 -28.95 -1.65 10.86
C GLU A 239 -28.90 -2.80 9.85
N THR A 240 -28.53 -2.52 8.61
CA THR A 240 -28.39 -3.54 7.56
C THR A 240 -27.33 -4.57 7.92
N VAL A 241 -26.18 -4.13 8.43
CA VAL A 241 -25.10 -5.03 8.87
C VAL A 241 -25.56 -5.95 10.00
N LEU A 242 -26.24 -5.39 11.01
CA LEU A 242 -26.72 -6.16 12.15
C LEU A 242 -27.79 -7.19 11.76
N ARG A 243 -28.64 -6.89 10.78
CA ARG A 243 -29.60 -7.87 10.23
C ARG A 243 -28.90 -9.09 9.63
N TYR A 244 -27.71 -8.94 9.05
CA TYR A 244 -26.95 -10.09 8.57
C TYR A 244 -26.34 -10.91 9.71
N PHE A 245 -25.75 -10.24 10.72
CA PHE A 245 -25.25 -10.96 11.90
C PHE A 245 -26.36 -11.70 12.66
N ALA A 246 -27.57 -11.15 12.70
CA ALA A 246 -28.73 -11.79 13.33
C ALA A 246 -29.19 -13.09 12.63
N ARG A 247 -28.77 -13.32 11.38
CA ARG A 247 -29.11 -14.52 10.61
C ARG A 247 -28.13 -15.68 10.82
N LEU A 248 -27.00 -15.43 11.50
CA LEU A 248 -26.03 -16.46 11.82
C LEU A 248 -26.62 -17.45 12.82
N LYS A 249 -26.40 -18.75 12.59
CA LYS A 249 -26.88 -19.80 13.49
C LYS A 249 -26.01 -19.89 14.73
N ASP A 250 -24.69 -19.82 14.56
CA ASP A 250 -23.71 -19.74 15.65
C ASP A 250 -23.76 -18.35 16.32
N GLN A 251 -24.39 -18.31 17.50
CA GLN A 251 -24.55 -17.08 18.28
C GLN A 251 -23.22 -16.50 18.78
N ALA A 252 -22.20 -17.34 19.00
CA ALA A 252 -20.89 -16.85 19.39
C ALA A 252 -20.17 -16.21 18.20
N MET A 253 -20.32 -16.78 17.01
CA MET A 253 -19.85 -16.16 15.76
C MET A 253 -20.59 -14.85 15.47
N ALA A 254 -21.90 -14.80 15.72
CA ALA A 254 -22.68 -13.57 15.59
C ALA A 254 -22.19 -12.47 16.52
N GLY A 255 -21.99 -12.78 17.81
CA GLY A 255 -21.40 -11.86 18.78
C GLY A 255 -20.01 -11.40 18.37
N LYS A 256 -19.17 -12.31 17.85
CA LYS A 256 -17.83 -11.96 17.37
C LYS A 256 -17.88 -11.04 16.16
N GLY A 257 -18.80 -11.28 15.23
CA GLY A 257 -19.02 -10.44 14.06
C GLY A 257 -19.42 -9.01 14.44
N ARG A 258 -20.38 -8.86 15.37
CA ARG A 258 -20.78 -7.53 15.90
C ARG A 258 -19.63 -6.85 16.62
N PHE A 259 -18.91 -7.58 17.47
CA PHE A 259 -17.73 -7.07 18.17
C PHE A 259 -16.69 -6.51 17.19
N ASP A 260 -16.33 -7.27 16.15
CA ASP A 260 -15.35 -6.84 15.14
C ASP A 260 -15.83 -5.62 14.35
N TYR A 261 -17.12 -5.60 13.99
CA TYR A 261 -17.74 -4.47 13.31
C TYR A 261 -17.61 -3.17 14.12
N TYR A 262 -17.91 -3.24 15.42
CA TYR A 262 -17.82 -2.09 16.33
C TYR A 262 -16.38 -1.70 16.64
N VAL A 263 -15.50 -2.67 16.87
CA VAL A 263 -14.06 -2.44 17.09
C VAL A 263 -13.41 -1.71 15.92
N ALA A 264 -13.71 -2.11 14.68
CA ALA A 264 -13.18 -1.44 13.49
C ALA A 264 -13.63 0.03 13.37
N ARG A 265 -14.69 0.42 14.08
CA ARG A 265 -15.31 1.76 14.05
C ARG A 265 -15.27 2.45 15.41
N SER A 266 -14.47 1.95 16.36
CA SER A 266 -14.43 2.49 17.72
C SER A 266 -13.45 3.66 17.86
N HIS A 267 -12.52 3.86 16.92
CA HIS A 267 -11.53 4.93 17.02
C HIS A 267 -12.21 6.30 17.15
N ARG A 268 -12.03 6.96 18.31
CA ARG A 268 -12.67 8.24 18.68
C ARG A 268 -14.21 8.21 18.62
N ASN A 269 -14.82 7.03 18.71
CA ASN A 269 -16.27 6.83 18.72
C ASN A 269 -16.65 5.97 19.94
N ASN A 270 -17.01 6.64 21.02
CA ASN A 270 -17.35 6.00 22.30
C ASN A 270 -18.62 5.14 22.21
N PRO A 271 -19.70 5.54 21.51
CA PRO A 271 -20.85 4.65 21.33
C PRO A 271 -20.50 3.28 20.74
N ASN A 272 -19.63 3.23 19.72
CA ASN A 272 -19.18 1.94 19.18
C ASN A 272 -18.27 1.18 20.14
N ALA A 273 -17.44 1.86 20.92
CA ALA A 273 -16.64 1.21 21.95
C ALA A 273 -17.52 0.55 23.02
N GLU A 274 -18.59 1.22 23.47
CA GLU A 274 -19.56 0.65 24.43
C GLU A 274 -20.31 -0.55 23.85
N LYS A 275 -20.75 -0.47 22.58
CA LYS A 275 -21.37 -1.62 21.89
C LYS A 275 -20.41 -2.80 21.76
N ALA A 276 -19.12 -2.56 21.48
CA ALA A 276 -18.11 -3.62 21.48
C ALA A 276 -17.93 -4.22 22.88
N LEU A 277 -17.88 -3.40 23.93
CA LEU A 277 -17.76 -3.86 25.32
C LEU A 277 -18.93 -4.77 25.73
N ALA A 278 -20.15 -4.49 25.24
CA ALA A 278 -21.33 -5.31 25.54
C ALA A 278 -21.24 -6.76 25.01
N GLU A 279 -20.48 -7.02 23.94
CA GLU A 279 -20.30 -8.37 23.38
C GLU A 279 -19.24 -9.19 24.15
N ILE A 280 -18.31 -8.54 24.85
CA ILE A 280 -17.14 -9.18 25.47
C ILE A 280 -17.50 -10.28 26.49
N PRO A 281 -18.45 -10.10 27.42
CA PRO A 281 -18.75 -11.12 28.43
C PRO A 281 -19.20 -12.46 27.84
N ALA A 282 -19.92 -12.44 26.72
CA ALA A 282 -20.32 -13.67 26.02
C ALA A 282 -19.13 -14.30 25.29
N LEU A 283 -18.28 -13.48 24.65
CA LEU A 283 -17.11 -13.94 23.92
C LEU A 283 -16.01 -14.53 24.82
N LEU A 284 -15.82 -14.00 26.04
CA LEU A 284 -14.89 -14.55 27.03
C LEU A 284 -15.25 -15.97 27.47
N LYS A 285 -16.53 -16.34 27.43
CA LYS A 285 -17.00 -17.70 27.77
C LYS A 285 -16.73 -18.71 26.66
N ASN A 286 -16.41 -18.26 25.44
CA ASN A 286 -16.11 -19.13 24.32
C ASN A 286 -14.58 -19.20 24.10
N PRO A 287 -13.92 -20.34 24.36
CA PRO A 287 -12.47 -20.49 24.18
C PRO A 287 -11.98 -20.13 22.78
N LYS A 288 -12.82 -20.30 21.74
CA LYS A 288 -12.50 -19.92 20.35
C LYS A 288 -12.23 -18.42 20.18
N TYR A 289 -12.84 -17.58 21.01
CA TYR A 289 -12.81 -16.11 20.87
C TYR A 289 -12.19 -15.39 22.08
N ALA A 290 -11.94 -16.08 23.19
CA ALA A 290 -11.43 -15.48 24.42
C ALA A 290 -9.98 -14.97 24.32
N ALA A 291 -9.17 -15.56 23.44
CA ALA A 291 -7.75 -15.22 23.31
C ALA A 291 -7.54 -13.72 23.01
N GLY A 292 -6.74 -13.06 23.86
CA GLY A 292 -6.43 -11.62 23.74
C GLY A 292 -7.59 -10.66 24.08
N LEU A 293 -8.78 -11.17 24.39
CA LEU A 293 -9.97 -10.34 24.55
C LEU A 293 -9.92 -9.47 25.81
N SER A 294 -9.30 -9.95 26.90
CA SER A 294 -9.10 -9.14 28.12
C SER A 294 -8.25 -7.89 27.87
N MET A 295 -7.21 -8.00 27.03
CA MET A 295 -6.40 -6.83 26.65
C MET A 295 -7.24 -5.85 25.83
N ARG A 296 -8.05 -6.35 24.90
CA ARG A 296 -8.91 -5.51 24.08
C ARG A 296 -10.02 -4.83 24.91
N GLN A 297 -10.59 -5.55 25.88
CA GLN A 297 -11.52 -5.01 26.85
C GLN A 297 -10.91 -3.84 27.62
N ALA A 298 -9.68 -4.01 28.12
CA ALA A 298 -8.98 -2.97 28.86
C ALA A 298 -8.76 -1.69 28.03
N GLN A 299 -8.35 -1.83 26.77
CA GLN A 299 -8.18 -0.71 25.84
C GLN A 299 -9.49 0.02 25.56
N LEU A 300 -10.58 -0.70 25.36
CA LEU A 300 -11.90 -0.12 25.11
C LEU A 300 -12.43 0.60 26.37
N LEU A 301 -12.30 -0.01 27.55
CA LEU A 301 -12.67 0.61 28.82
C LEU A 301 -11.85 1.89 29.09
N GLN A 302 -10.55 1.86 28.80
CA GLN A 302 -9.71 3.05 28.90
C GLN A 302 -10.18 4.14 27.93
N GLN A 303 -10.54 3.78 26.69
CA GLN A 303 -11.03 4.71 25.68
C GLN A 303 -12.31 5.45 26.14
N VAL A 304 -13.25 4.73 26.76
CA VAL A 304 -14.52 5.32 27.25
C VAL A 304 -14.39 5.97 28.63
N GLY A 305 -13.18 6.04 29.20
CA GLY A 305 -12.93 6.69 30.49
C GLY A 305 -13.22 5.83 31.72
N ARG A 306 -13.57 4.54 31.55
CA ARG A 306 -13.84 3.59 32.65
C ARG A 306 -12.53 3.01 33.19
N HIS A 307 -11.67 3.89 33.69
CA HIS A 307 -10.28 3.59 34.04
C HIS A 307 -10.11 2.54 35.14
N GLU A 308 -10.99 2.50 36.14
CA GLU A 308 -10.91 1.49 37.21
C GLU A 308 -11.17 0.08 36.68
N GLU A 309 -12.13 -0.07 35.77
CA GLU A 309 -12.44 -1.35 35.13
C GLU A 309 -11.36 -1.73 34.09
N ALA A 310 -10.79 -0.73 33.41
CA ALA A 310 -9.66 -0.94 32.52
C ALA A 310 -8.45 -1.51 33.27
N ILE A 311 -8.15 -1.00 34.47
CA ILE A 311 -7.07 -1.53 35.32
C ILE A 311 -7.28 -3.01 35.64
N LYS A 312 -8.49 -3.39 36.08
CA LYS A 312 -8.84 -4.80 36.35
C LYS A 312 -8.66 -5.67 35.10
N SER A 313 -9.06 -5.16 33.94
CA SER A 313 -8.96 -5.87 32.67
C SER A 313 -7.51 -6.01 32.19
N TYR A 314 -6.67 -4.98 32.36
CA TYR A 314 -5.23 -5.05 32.07
C TYR A 314 -4.53 -6.07 32.98
N GLN A 315 -4.88 -6.10 34.27
CA GLN A 315 -4.34 -7.08 35.21
C GLN A 315 -4.75 -8.51 34.83
N ALA A 316 -6.00 -8.72 34.43
CA ALA A 316 -6.47 -10.01 33.95
C ALA A 316 -5.79 -10.44 32.63
N ALA A 317 -5.49 -9.50 31.73
CA ALA A 317 -4.78 -9.77 30.49
C ALA A 317 -3.33 -10.19 30.72
N ASN A 318 -2.66 -9.58 31.70
CA ASN A 318 -1.28 -9.87 32.11
C ASN A 318 -0.27 -9.94 30.94
N VAL A 319 -0.44 -9.09 29.93
CA VAL A 319 0.45 -9.03 28.76
C VAL A 319 1.54 -7.98 29.02
N GLN A 320 2.72 -8.41 29.49
CA GLN A 320 3.80 -7.49 29.84
C GLN A 320 4.69 -7.13 28.63
N PRO A 321 5.17 -5.87 28.52
CA PRO A 321 4.95 -4.73 29.40
C PRO A 321 3.66 -3.93 29.11
N ALA A 322 2.91 -4.31 28.07
CA ALA A 322 1.76 -3.53 27.56
C ALA A 322 0.67 -3.27 28.60
N SER A 323 0.34 -4.27 29.43
CA SER A 323 -0.65 -4.14 30.51
C SER A 323 -0.20 -3.16 31.58
N THR A 324 1.09 -3.15 31.94
CA THR A 324 1.62 -2.22 32.94
C THR A 324 1.62 -0.76 32.43
N TRP A 325 1.89 -0.56 31.14
CA TRP A 325 1.70 0.76 30.51
C TRP A 325 0.24 1.22 30.57
N GLY A 326 -0.69 0.35 30.19
CA GLY A 326 -2.13 0.63 30.26
C GLY A 326 -2.63 0.95 31.67
N VAL A 327 -2.20 0.19 32.68
CA VAL A 327 -2.51 0.45 34.09
C VAL A 327 -1.93 1.80 34.53
N THR A 328 -0.68 2.09 34.17
CA THR A 328 -0.04 3.38 34.49
C THR A 328 -0.85 4.55 33.93
N ASP A 329 -1.23 4.50 32.66
CA ASP A 329 -2.00 5.58 32.03
C ASP A 329 -3.38 5.76 32.67
N CYS A 330 -4.06 4.65 33.02
CA CYS A 330 -5.34 4.72 33.74
C CYS A 330 -5.17 5.34 35.15
N LEU A 331 -4.12 4.99 35.88
CA LEU A 331 -3.83 5.57 37.20
C LEU A 331 -3.52 7.06 37.11
N VAL A 332 -2.80 7.51 36.08
CA VAL A 332 -2.57 8.94 35.81
C VAL A 332 -3.88 9.66 35.54
N ALA A 333 -4.76 9.09 34.71
CA ALA A 333 -6.08 9.68 34.42
C ALA A 333 -6.95 9.80 35.69
N LEU A 334 -6.87 8.82 36.59
CA LEU A 334 -7.51 8.84 37.91
C LEU A 334 -6.80 9.73 38.93
N LYS A 335 -5.74 10.46 38.54
CA LYS A 335 -4.89 11.29 39.40
C LYS A 335 -4.23 10.52 40.57
N GLN A 336 -4.13 9.20 40.47
CA GLN A 336 -3.46 8.34 41.45
C GLN A 336 -1.95 8.28 41.18
N TYR A 337 -1.32 9.46 41.10
CA TYR A 337 0.06 9.61 40.60
C TYR A 337 1.09 8.79 41.38
N GLY A 338 0.95 8.71 42.71
CA GLY A 338 1.86 7.91 43.54
C GLY A 338 1.81 6.41 43.20
N LYS A 339 0.63 5.87 42.86
CA LYS A 339 0.49 4.49 42.39
C LYS A 339 1.04 4.35 40.97
N ALA A 340 0.76 5.31 40.08
CA ALA A 340 1.26 5.30 38.71
C ALA A 340 2.80 5.23 38.66
N VAL A 341 3.49 6.02 39.51
CA VAL A 341 4.96 5.98 39.63
C VAL A 341 5.43 4.59 40.08
N LYS A 342 4.84 4.02 41.14
CA LYS A 342 5.23 2.69 41.63
C LYS A 342 5.01 1.61 40.57
N THR A 343 3.89 1.66 39.85
CA THR A 343 3.56 0.71 38.79
C THR A 343 4.57 0.76 37.64
N VAL A 344 4.88 1.96 37.14
CA VAL A 344 5.80 2.09 35.99
C VAL A 344 7.25 1.81 36.37
N GLN A 345 7.67 2.11 37.60
CA GLN A 345 9.01 1.73 38.10
C GLN A 345 9.25 0.22 38.07
N GLY A 346 8.20 -0.60 38.21
CA GLY A 346 8.30 -2.05 38.04
C GLY A 346 8.84 -2.47 36.66
N LEU A 347 8.65 -1.64 35.63
CA LEU A 347 9.16 -1.89 34.28
C LEU A 347 10.67 -1.67 34.14
N GLU A 348 11.33 -1.01 35.09
CA GLU A 348 12.80 -0.90 35.08
C GLU A 348 13.47 -2.28 35.17
N SER A 349 12.81 -3.26 35.81
CA SER A 349 13.30 -4.64 35.90
C SER A 349 13.31 -5.40 34.55
N VAL A 350 12.56 -4.94 33.55
CA VAL A 350 12.56 -5.53 32.19
C VAL A 350 13.87 -5.23 31.45
N GLY A 351 14.55 -4.14 31.82
CA GLY A 351 15.82 -3.75 31.23
C GLY A 351 15.70 -3.09 29.84
N GLY A 352 16.87 -2.73 29.29
CA GLY A 352 17.00 -2.13 27.96
C GLY A 352 16.19 -0.85 27.76
N ASN A 353 15.62 -0.69 26.56
CA ASN A 353 14.83 0.49 26.19
C ASN A 353 13.56 0.65 27.03
N THR A 354 12.94 -0.45 27.50
CA THR A 354 11.75 -0.39 28.36
C THR A 354 12.06 0.28 29.71
N ALA A 355 13.23 0.00 30.28
CA ALA A 355 13.65 0.63 31.54
C ALA A 355 13.91 2.14 31.38
N ALA A 356 14.54 2.56 30.27
CA ALA A 356 14.74 3.98 29.96
C ALA A 356 13.41 4.72 29.74
N GLN A 357 12.46 4.11 29.02
CA GLN A 357 11.11 4.63 28.85
C GLN A 357 10.36 4.75 30.18
N ALA A 358 10.49 3.76 31.06
CA ALA A 358 9.85 3.77 32.38
C ALA A 358 10.36 4.93 33.24
N ALA A 359 11.69 5.10 33.30
CA ALA A 359 12.30 6.17 34.07
C ALA A 359 11.90 7.57 33.56
N LEU A 360 11.77 7.76 32.25
CA LEU A 360 11.26 9.02 31.67
C LEU A 360 9.78 9.22 31.96
N LYS A 361 8.96 8.16 31.89
CA LYS A 361 7.52 8.23 32.22
C LYS A 361 7.31 8.63 33.69
N VAL A 362 8.16 8.21 34.62
CA VAL A 362 8.12 8.70 36.02
C VAL A 362 8.27 10.22 36.06
N ALA A 363 9.22 10.78 35.30
CA ALA A 363 9.39 12.23 35.22
C ALA A 363 8.14 12.91 34.63
N ASP A 364 7.53 12.34 33.59
CA ASP A 364 6.25 12.84 33.04
C ASP A 364 5.13 12.86 34.08
N ILE A 365 5.04 11.83 34.93
CA ILE A 365 4.03 11.78 36.00
C ILE A 365 4.29 12.88 37.04
N TYR A 366 5.55 13.12 37.41
CA TYR A 366 5.90 14.24 38.30
C TYR A 366 5.57 15.60 37.69
N ARG A 367 5.80 15.76 36.38
CA ARG A 367 5.42 16.97 35.63
C ARG A 367 3.91 17.21 35.68
N ILE A 368 3.10 16.19 35.34
CA ILE A 368 1.63 16.26 35.31
C ILE A 368 1.05 16.51 36.71
N SER A 369 1.71 16.00 37.76
CA SER A 369 1.32 16.21 39.15
C SER A 369 1.94 17.46 39.79
N SER A 370 2.55 18.35 39.00
CA SER A 370 3.17 19.61 39.44
C SER A 370 4.28 19.46 40.51
N GLN A 371 4.95 18.30 40.55
CA GLN A 371 6.04 18.00 41.48
C GLN A 371 7.42 18.30 40.85
N LYS A 372 7.66 19.57 40.48
CA LYS A 372 8.84 20.01 39.71
C LYS A 372 10.18 19.55 40.28
N GLY A 373 10.37 19.58 41.60
CA GLY A 373 11.61 19.12 42.22
C GLY A 373 11.87 17.62 42.02
N LYS A 374 10.83 16.80 42.08
CA LYS A 374 10.93 15.34 41.83
C LYS A 374 11.12 15.04 40.34
N GLU A 375 10.46 15.80 39.47
CA GLU A 375 10.69 15.72 38.03
C GLU A 375 12.15 15.97 37.68
N VAL A 376 12.74 17.09 38.13
CA VAL A 376 14.15 17.42 37.86
C VAL A 376 15.09 16.34 38.37
N THR A 377 14.84 15.83 39.58
CA THR A 377 15.62 14.73 40.17
C THR A 377 15.55 13.48 39.29
N GLN A 378 14.34 13.11 38.83
CA GLN A 378 14.15 11.96 37.97
C GLN A 378 14.80 12.13 36.59
N LEU A 379 14.72 13.33 35.98
CA LEU A 379 15.38 13.60 34.70
C LEU A 379 16.90 13.44 34.80
N ARG A 380 17.52 13.90 35.89
CA ARG A 380 18.95 13.64 36.16
C ARG A 380 19.26 12.15 36.29
N LEU A 381 18.39 11.39 36.94
CA LEU A 381 18.55 9.93 37.01
C LEU A 381 18.48 9.26 35.63
N VAL A 382 17.63 9.76 34.71
CA VAL A 382 17.56 9.26 33.33
C VAL A 382 18.90 9.48 32.60
N LEU A 383 19.49 10.67 32.72
CA LEU A 383 20.79 10.97 32.12
C LEU A 383 21.89 10.02 32.61
N VAL A 384 21.96 9.80 33.92
CA VAL A 384 23.00 8.96 34.54
C VAL A 384 22.80 7.48 34.23
N ARG A 385 21.57 6.97 34.31
CA ARG A 385 21.30 5.54 34.15
C ARG A 385 21.23 5.09 32.69
N TYR A 386 20.83 5.97 31.77
CA TYR A 386 20.57 5.61 30.38
C TYR A 386 21.21 6.58 29.37
N PRO A 387 22.52 6.91 29.50
CA PRO A 387 23.15 8.03 28.77
C PRO A 387 23.11 7.90 27.24
N LYS A 388 23.03 6.67 26.71
CA LYS A 388 23.00 6.38 25.26
C LYS A 388 21.58 6.22 24.69
N SER A 389 20.54 6.48 25.49
CA SER A 389 19.14 6.32 25.06
C SER A 389 18.56 7.61 24.50
N GLY A 390 17.57 7.51 23.61
CA GLY A 390 16.81 8.69 23.17
C GLY A 390 16.07 9.39 24.32
N GLN A 391 15.72 8.65 25.39
CA GLN A 391 15.12 9.21 26.60
C GLN A 391 16.09 10.11 27.38
N SER A 392 17.40 9.83 27.31
CA SER A 392 18.43 10.71 27.87
C SER A 392 18.50 12.04 27.11
N SER A 393 18.49 12.00 25.77
CA SER A 393 18.42 13.23 24.97
C SER A 393 17.18 14.07 25.29
N GLU A 394 16.02 13.43 25.41
CA GLU A 394 14.78 14.11 25.81
C GLU A 394 14.89 14.71 27.23
N ALA A 395 15.46 13.97 28.19
CA ALA A 395 15.66 14.47 29.55
C ALA A 395 16.63 15.66 29.61
N HIS A 396 17.70 15.63 28.81
CA HIS A 396 18.67 16.72 28.67
C HIS A 396 17.97 18.01 28.21
N ASN A 397 17.24 17.92 27.09
CA ASN A 397 16.53 19.06 26.51
C ASN A 397 15.53 19.68 27.50
N ARG A 398 14.83 18.86 28.28
CA ARG A 398 13.90 19.36 29.31
C ARG A 398 14.61 20.09 30.45
N LEU A 399 15.72 19.55 30.94
CA LEU A 399 16.50 20.19 32.01
C LEU A 399 17.11 21.52 31.56
N GLU A 400 17.62 21.57 30.33
CA GLU A 400 18.13 22.78 29.70
C GLU A 400 17.04 23.85 29.59
N ASN A 401 15.86 23.48 29.10
CA ASN A 401 14.69 24.38 29.04
C ASN A 401 14.25 24.90 30.41
N TYR A 402 14.54 24.18 31.50
CA TYR A 402 14.25 24.61 32.86
C TYR A 402 15.34 25.51 33.47
N GLY A 403 16.45 25.76 32.76
CA GLY A 403 17.60 26.51 33.26
C GLY A 403 18.32 25.79 34.41
N VAL A 404 18.19 24.46 34.48
CA VAL A 404 18.81 23.66 35.54
C VAL A 404 20.22 23.28 35.10
N ALA A 405 21.21 23.51 35.97
CA ALA A 405 22.59 23.08 35.72
C ALA A 405 22.64 21.56 35.43
N LEU A 406 23.10 21.24 34.22
CA LEU A 406 23.25 19.90 33.70
C LEU A 406 24.47 19.27 34.37
N THR A 407 24.23 18.33 35.28
CA THR A 407 25.26 17.50 35.88
C THR A 407 25.10 16.11 35.30
N GLY A 408 25.98 15.72 34.37
CA GLY A 408 26.03 14.37 33.80
C GLY A 408 25.72 14.24 32.30
N GLY A 409 26.23 15.16 31.46
CA GLY A 409 26.18 15.05 29.99
C GLY A 409 27.53 14.83 29.30
N GLU A 410 28.65 14.88 30.03
CA GLU A 410 29.97 14.59 29.46
C GLU A 410 30.20 13.08 29.50
N ALA A 411 29.75 12.41 28.44
CA ALA A 411 30.43 11.18 28.04
C ALA A 411 31.90 11.57 27.83
N LYS A 412 32.80 11.07 28.69
CA LYS A 412 34.22 11.06 28.35
C LYS A 412 34.32 10.46 26.95
N ALA A 413 34.81 11.26 26.00
CA ALA A 413 35.26 10.73 24.73
C ALA A 413 36.31 9.67 25.08
N GLU A 414 36.01 8.41 24.79
CA GLU A 414 37.03 7.38 24.75
C GLU A 414 37.85 7.65 23.48
N ASP A 415 39.15 7.91 23.67
CA ASP A 415 40.16 8.00 22.62
C ASP A 415 40.36 6.67 21.88
#